data_AF-A0A518CVJ2-F1
#
_entry.id   AF-A0A518CVJ2-F1
#
_cell.length_a   1.000
_cell.length_b   1.000
_cell.length_c   1.000
_cell.angle_alpha   90.00
_cell.angle_beta   90.00
_cell.angle_gamma   90.00
#
_symmetry.space_group_name_H-M   'P 1'
#
loop_
_entity.id
_entity.type
_entity.pdbx_description
1 polymer ?
#
loop_
_entity_poly.entity_id
_entity_poly.type
_entity_poly.pdbx_seq_one_letter_code
_entity_poly.pdbx_strand_id
1 'polypeptide(L)'
;MQISGTSPNSSINSSMYIAPAGGGGRASSFSSAPAAVGLDPAAFLGELGDLRDALRGLRRVDGSFRAGTTKQAARATSVASLGLTLTPTATTLTSTAEINTTPTSYTPKVPAFSGSSSSDPTLGGVYDGSNGDDTLTFVVTDGGLVGLTGVAVEVRDSGGGVIDTVSLGFGGANDVTTLSNGLEIAFSSGTLSLGDSFQVEVSATVGEALQPDRAFDGTGDAAANFDSGTTITNGSFTVNGAQIDVFANDTLNDVIARVAASGAGVDLAYDPDTDSVRFTSRTPGSAESIVVAGDTSGLIAALKLDGASEVPGLDSELERSIDSVPELAAISSGTFTINGVDVSIDTASDSLADVLARIESLVPGVTARFDEQKGTVVIGGSGVDDLVLDSGGTSFFSSVGIAAGTFEARTGRGGAKFGDVNGLRDGITKLVRALEGIFEGDYTGFGSATVKSTRTTFDTIIATAFDEAVRKRGTDTLRSGLGLDLVREEGRTIGLDLRRSQFAQAARSSPEDLHALLYSEKAKDGFNGLIVGLADRIDGQIDSFTRFITPSGSSGGLVNVSG
;
A
#
# COMPACT_ATOMS: atom_id res chain seq x y z
N MET A 1 -11.16 17.15 16.22
CA MET A 1 -10.92 18.60 16.38
C MET A 1 -9.42 18.85 16.35
N GLN A 2 -8.97 19.91 15.67
CA GLN A 2 -7.63 20.17 15.13
C GLN A 2 -6.42 20.04 16.08
N ILE A 3 -5.29 19.57 15.54
CA ILE A 3 -3.94 20.07 15.88
C ILE A 3 -3.13 20.26 14.59
N SER A 4 -2.55 21.46 14.47
CA SER A 4 -1.80 22.04 13.35
C SER A 4 -0.41 21.43 13.13
N GLY A 5 -0.01 21.34 11.86
CA GLY A 5 1.38 21.20 11.41
C GLY A 5 1.87 22.47 10.73
N THR A 6 3.05 22.94 11.12
CA THR A 6 3.76 24.09 10.54
C THR A 6 4.95 23.64 9.71
N SER A 7 5.11 24.26 8.53
CA SER A 7 6.36 24.30 7.73
C SER A 7 6.40 25.62 6.96
N PRO A 8 7.58 26.07 6.49
CA PRO A 8 8.03 27.43 6.75
C PRO A 8 8.02 28.36 5.54
N ASN A 9 8.18 29.63 5.89
CA ASN A 9 8.22 30.82 5.06
C ASN A 9 9.69 31.16 4.71
N SER A 10 10.01 31.46 3.45
CA SER A 10 10.83 32.64 3.14
C SER A 10 10.62 33.11 1.70
N SER A 11 10.24 34.38 1.63
CA SER A 11 10.07 35.22 0.46
C SER A 11 11.37 35.99 0.16
N ILE A 12 11.51 36.51 -1.05
CA ILE A 12 11.57 37.96 -1.36
C ILE A 12 11.96 38.14 -2.84
N ASN A 13 11.03 38.71 -3.59
CA ASN A 13 11.24 39.39 -4.87
C ASN A 13 11.63 40.85 -4.57
N SER A 14 12.61 41.42 -5.27
CA SER A 14 12.65 42.86 -5.57
C SER A 14 13.63 43.19 -6.71
N SER A 15 13.06 43.76 -7.76
CA SER A 15 13.69 44.32 -8.94
C SER A 15 14.44 45.63 -8.62
N MET A 16 15.56 45.90 -9.31
CA MET A 16 16.02 47.28 -9.52
C MET A 16 16.73 47.40 -10.87
N TYR A 17 16.43 48.51 -11.54
CA TYR A 17 16.58 48.83 -12.95
C TYR A 17 17.47 50.06 -13.07
N ILE A 18 18.58 50.05 -13.83
CA ILE A 18 19.19 51.28 -14.39
C ILE A 18 19.86 50.94 -15.74
N ALA A 19 19.37 51.60 -16.80
CA ALA A 19 20.01 51.72 -18.12
C ALA A 19 21.03 52.89 -18.11
N PRO A 20 21.88 53.09 -19.14
CA PRO A 20 21.38 53.67 -20.40
C PRO A 20 22.07 53.16 -21.67
N ALA A 21 21.38 53.41 -22.78
CA ALA A 21 21.85 53.24 -24.15
C ALA A 21 22.53 54.49 -24.69
N GLY A 22 23.47 54.28 -25.62
CA GLY A 22 23.48 55.00 -26.91
C GLY A 22 24.56 56.06 -27.12
N GLY A 23 25.35 55.86 -28.19
CA GLY A 23 25.77 56.97 -29.05
C GLY A 23 27.16 56.87 -29.66
N GLY A 24 27.20 56.80 -31.00
CA GLY A 24 28.20 57.54 -31.80
C GLY A 24 29.24 56.69 -32.53
N GLY A 25 29.03 56.48 -33.83
CA GLY A 25 30.01 55.86 -34.72
C GLY A 25 31.10 56.82 -35.22
N ARG A 26 32.12 56.25 -35.87
CA ARG A 26 32.60 56.61 -37.22
C ARG A 26 33.85 55.83 -37.57
N ALA A 27 33.90 55.43 -38.84
CA ALA A 27 34.99 54.73 -39.49
C ALA A 27 36.30 55.52 -39.52
N SER A 28 37.43 54.82 -39.46
CA SER A 28 38.54 55.03 -40.38
C SER A 28 39.48 53.82 -40.37
N SER A 29 39.63 53.27 -41.57
CA SER A 29 40.69 52.40 -42.07
C SER A 29 42.06 52.69 -41.47
N PHE A 30 42.85 51.65 -41.19
CA PHE A 30 44.15 51.40 -41.85
C PHE A 30 44.62 49.98 -41.55
N SER A 31 44.65 49.16 -42.61
CA SER A 31 45.85 48.41 -43.01
C SER A 31 46.47 47.43 -42.01
N SER A 32 46.15 46.14 -42.15
CA SER A 32 47.09 45.19 -42.78
C SER A 32 46.41 43.82 -42.90
N ALA A 33 46.08 43.45 -44.14
CA ALA A 33 45.93 42.05 -44.47
C ALA A 33 47.25 41.35 -44.11
N PRO A 34 47.26 40.28 -43.30
CA PRO A 34 48.40 39.37 -43.37
C PRO A 34 48.40 38.86 -44.82
N ALA A 35 49.54 38.97 -45.48
CA ALA A 35 49.75 38.36 -46.78
C ALA A 35 49.25 36.91 -46.71
N ALA A 36 48.55 36.46 -47.75
CA ALA A 36 48.25 35.06 -47.97
C ALA A 36 49.58 34.30 -48.07
N VAL A 37 50.11 33.88 -46.92
CA VAL A 37 51.14 32.87 -46.83
C VAL A 37 50.40 31.58 -47.13
N GLY A 38 50.39 31.16 -48.40
CA GLY A 38 49.84 29.87 -48.79
C GLY A 38 50.38 28.81 -47.83
N LEU A 39 49.48 28.06 -47.19
CA LEU A 39 49.86 27.11 -46.14
C LEU A 39 50.82 26.05 -46.71
N ASP A 40 51.86 25.73 -45.94
CA ASP A 40 52.89 24.73 -46.26
C ASP A 40 52.23 23.35 -46.52
N PRO A 41 52.66 22.58 -47.54
CA PRO A 41 52.25 21.19 -47.73
C PRO A 41 52.32 20.30 -46.45
N ALA A 42 53.23 20.62 -45.52
CA ALA A 42 53.29 19.98 -44.21
C ALA A 42 52.02 20.21 -43.36
N ALA A 43 51.36 21.37 -43.50
CA ALA A 43 50.13 21.69 -42.78
C ALA A 43 48.95 20.83 -43.29
N PHE A 44 48.78 20.65 -44.60
CA PHE A 44 47.73 19.77 -45.13
C PHE A 44 47.92 18.30 -44.75
N LEU A 45 49.17 17.82 -44.71
CA LEU A 45 49.49 16.49 -44.16
C LEU A 45 49.18 16.38 -42.67
N GLY A 46 49.40 17.46 -41.92
CA GLY A 46 48.98 17.57 -40.51
C GLY A 46 47.49 17.34 -40.35
N GLU A 47 46.66 18.03 -41.13
CA GLU A 47 45.20 17.87 -41.09
C GLU A 47 44.73 16.44 -41.46
N LEU A 48 45.36 15.82 -42.46
CA LEU A 48 45.08 14.41 -42.79
C LEU A 48 45.51 13.45 -41.67
N GLY A 49 46.61 13.76 -40.98
CA GLY A 49 47.07 13.03 -39.80
C GLY A 49 46.07 13.12 -38.64
N ASP A 50 45.59 14.33 -38.35
CA ASP A 50 44.59 14.59 -37.32
C ASP A 50 43.25 13.90 -37.64
N LEU A 51 42.84 13.90 -38.91
CA LEU A 51 41.67 13.16 -39.37
C LEU A 51 41.83 11.65 -39.12
N ARG A 52 42.98 11.07 -39.48
CA ARG A 52 43.27 9.65 -39.24
C ARG A 52 43.21 9.29 -37.76
N ASP A 53 43.77 10.14 -36.89
CA ASP A 53 43.79 9.89 -35.44
C ASP A 53 42.39 10.01 -34.83
N ALA A 54 41.56 10.95 -35.30
CA ALA A 54 40.15 11.06 -34.92
C ALA A 54 39.36 9.81 -35.31
N LEU A 55 39.54 9.30 -36.53
CA LEU A 55 38.88 8.10 -37.03
C LEU A 55 39.28 6.84 -36.24
N ARG A 56 40.56 6.70 -35.89
CA ARG A 56 41.05 5.60 -35.03
C ARG A 56 40.44 5.66 -33.63
N GLY A 57 40.35 6.86 -33.05
CA GLY A 57 39.66 7.06 -31.77
C GLY A 57 38.20 6.62 -31.82
N LEU A 58 37.49 7.00 -32.89
CA LEU A 58 36.09 6.65 -33.09
C LEU A 58 35.85 5.16 -33.35
N ARG A 59 36.74 4.47 -34.06
CA ARG A 59 36.64 3.00 -34.21
C ARG A 59 36.81 2.25 -32.89
N ARG A 60 37.54 2.80 -31.91
CA ARG A 60 37.63 2.18 -30.57
C ARG A 60 36.32 2.30 -29.80
N VAL A 61 35.58 3.39 -30.00
CA VAL A 61 34.29 3.64 -29.34
C VAL A 61 33.19 2.74 -29.91
N ASP A 62 33.28 2.35 -31.19
CA ASP A 62 32.36 1.42 -31.84
C ASP A 62 32.23 0.09 -31.05
N GLY A 63 33.34 -0.47 -30.59
CA GLY A 63 33.36 -1.68 -29.76
C GLY A 63 32.67 -1.55 -28.40
N SER A 64 32.28 -0.34 -27.98
CA SER A 64 31.49 -0.08 -26.77
C SER A 64 29.98 -0.17 -27.01
N PHE A 65 29.53 -0.24 -28.26
CA PHE A 65 28.12 -0.36 -28.61
C PHE A 65 27.59 -1.75 -28.24
N ARG A 66 26.46 -1.80 -27.53
CA ARG A 66 25.75 -3.04 -27.18
C ARG A 66 24.30 -2.95 -27.61
N ALA A 67 23.87 -3.88 -28.46
CA ALA A 67 22.45 -4.15 -28.68
C ALA A 67 21.86 -4.77 -27.40
N GLY A 68 20.74 -4.25 -26.89
CA GLY A 68 20.10 -4.78 -25.69
C GLY A 68 19.05 -5.84 -26.03
N THR A 69 18.86 -6.80 -25.13
CA THR A 69 17.67 -7.66 -25.07
C THR A 69 17.04 -7.49 -23.69
N THR A 70 15.77 -7.09 -23.60
CA THR A 70 15.01 -7.12 -22.36
C THR A 70 14.30 -8.47 -22.29
N LYS A 71 14.53 -9.19 -21.19
CA LYS A 71 13.85 -10.45 -20.89
C LYS A 71 12.71 -10.14 -19.93
N GLN A 72 11.46 -10.30 -20.34
CA GLN A 72 10.31 -10.19 -19.47
C GLN A 72 9.67 -11.57 -19.35
N ALA A 73 9.65 -12.09 -18.12
CA ALA A 73 9.09 -13.40 -17.85
C ALA A 73 7.57 -13.43 -18.09
N ALA A 74 7.08 -14.61 -18.49
CA ALA A 74 5.66 -14.88 -18.59
C ALA A 74 4.97 -14.73 -17.23
N ARG A 75 3.78 -14.15 -17.25
CA ARG A 75 2.97 -13.91 -16.04
C ARG A 75 1.50 -14.12 -16.34
N ALA A 76 0.86 -14.92 -15.51
CA ALA A 76 -0.58 -15.05 -15.41
C ALA A 76 -1.06 -14.33 -14.14
N THR A 77 -2.20 -13.65 -14.22
CA THR A 77 -2.78 -12.94 -13.08
C THR A 77 -4.29 -13.04 -13.17
N SER A 78 -4.96 -13.16 -12.03
CA SER A 78 -6.42 -13.17 -11.96
C SER A 78 -7.00 -11.96 -12.70
N VAL A 79 -8.05 -12.21 -13.48
CA VAL A 79 -8.75 -11.16 -14.25
C VAL A 79 -9.53 -10.18 -13.35
N ALA A 80 -9.84 -10.59 -12.13
CA ALA A 80 -10.53 -9.80 -11.11
C ALA A 80 -10.11 -10.25 -9.71
N SER A 81 -10.47 -9.46 -8.70
CA SER A 81 -10.38 -9.89 -7.30
C SER A 81 -11.24 -11.13 -7.08
N LEU A 82 -10.74 -12.07 -6.28
CA LEU A 82 -11.45 -13.28 -5.90
C LEU A 82 -12.55 -13.05 -4.87
N GLY A 83 -12.55 -11.89 -4.19
CA GLY A 83 -13.57 -11.57 -3.19
C GLY A 83 -13.37 -12.26 -1.84
N LEU A 84 -12.22 -12.88 -1.59
CA LEU A 84 -11.92 -13.57 -0.33
C LEU A 84 -11.95 -12.62 0.88
N THR A 85 -12.54 -13.09 1.97
CA THR A 85 -12.51 -12.47 3.29
C THR A 85 -11.20 -12.79 3.98
N LEU A 86 -10.30 -11.80 4.03
CA LEU A 86 -8.96 -11.96 4.59
C LEU A 86 -8.86 -11.63 6.08
N THR A 87 -9.93 -11.10 6.66
CA THR A 87 -9.98 -10.73 8.08
C THR A 87 -10.48 -11.92 8.89
N PRO A 88 -9.61 -12.58 9.69
CA PRO A 88 -10.05 -13.64 10.57
C PRO A 88 -10.98 -13.07 11.66
N THR A 89 -11.86 -13.92 12.18
CA THR A 89 -12.80 -13.56 13.25
C THR A 89 -12.38 -14.18 14.58
N ALA A 90 -12.73 -13.52 15.68
CA ALA A 90 -12.44 -14.02 17.03
C ALA A 90 -13.44 -15.10 17.47
N THR A 91 -12.96 -16.05 18.27
CA THR A 91 -13.82 -16.98 19.02
C THR A 91 -14.57 -16.21 20.08
N THR A 92 -15.86 -16.51 20.27
CA THR A 92 -16.68 -15.84 21.29
C THR A 92 -17.52 -16.80 22.12
N LEU A 93 -17.80 -16.42 23.35
CA LEU A 93 -18.65 -17.16 24.29
C LEU A 93 -19.62 -16.15 24.91
N THR A 94 -20.92 -16.33 24.71
CA THR A 94 -21.96 -15.38 25.14
C THR A 94 -22.89 -16.04 26.15
N SER A 95 -23.46 -15.22 27.03
CA SER A 95 -24.54 -15.61 27.94
C SER A 95 -25.67 -16.33 27.19
N THR A 96 -26.28 -17.32 27.84
CA THR A 96 -27.35 -18.13 27.24
C THR A 96 -28.73 -17.45 27.27
N ALA A 97 -28.89 -16.43 28.11
CA ALA A 97 -30.09 -15.63 28.27
C ALA A 97 -29.70 -14.24 28.83
N GLU A 98 -30.69 -13.35 28.93
CA GLU A 98 -30.59 -12.12 29.73
C GLU A 98 -30.20 -12.45 31.18
N ILE A 99 -29.35 -11.62 31.78
CA ILE A 99 -28.80 -11.80 33.13
C ILE A 99 -29.88 -11.58 34.18
N ASN A 100 -30.71 -10.55 34.01
CA ASN A 100 -31.92 -10.32 34.75
C ASN A 100 -33.14 -10.52 33.84
N THR A 101 -33.95 -11.51 34.18
CA THR A 101 -35.14 -11.92 33.44
C THR A 101 -36.43 -11.41 34.09
N THR A 102 -36.33 -10.61 35.15
CA THR A 102 -37.47 -10.08 35.89
C THR A 102 -38.25 -9.12 34.98
N PRO A 103 -39.50 -9.46 34.56
CA PRO A 103 -40.22 -8.71 33.53
C PRO A 103 -40.87 -7.42 34.05
N THR A 104 -40.76 -7.19 35.36
CA THR A 104 -41.36 -6.11 36.12
C THR A 104 -40.29 -5.34 36.86
N SER A 105 -40.56 -4.07 37.18
CA SER A 105 -39.64 -3.22 37.92
C SER A 105 -40.36 -2.34 38.91
N TYR A 106 -39.62 -1.80 39.87
CA TYR A 106 -40.11 -0.76 40.75
C TYR A 106 -38.98 0.17 41.19
N THR A 107 -39.29 1.44 41.43
CA THR A 107 -38.32 2.43 41.85
C THR A 107 -38.98 3.56 42.65
N PRO A 108 -38.31 4.13 43.67
CA PRO A 108 -37.04 3.70 44.24
C PRO A 108 -37.21 2.48 45.16
N LYS A 109 -36.11 1.76 45.41
CA LYS A 109 -36.04 0.67 46.39
C LYS A 109 -35.81 1.18 47.81
N VAL A 110 -35.28 2.40 47.98
CA VAL A 110 -35.15 3.07 49.30
C VAL A 110 -35.80 4.47 49.23
N PRO A 111 -37.15 4.55 49.21
CA PRO A 111 -37.84 5.82 49.16
C PRO A 111 -37.63 6.65 50.44
N ALA A 112 -37.89 7.95 50.34
CA ALA A 112 -37.88 8.86 51.49
C ALA A 112 -39.28 9.42 51.73
N PHE A 113 -39.65 9.55 53.00
CA PHE A 113 -40.90 10.22 53.38
C PHE A 113 -40.85 11.72 53.04
N SER A 114 -41.99 12.26 52.64
CA SER A 114 -42.19 13.68 52.31
C SER A 114 -42.23 14.62 53.53
N GLY A 115 -42.14 14.08 54.75
CA GLY A 115 -42.41 14.81 55.99
C GLY A 115 -41.34 14.66 57.06
N SER A 116 -41.75 14.40 58.29
CA SER A 116 -40.89 14.38 59.49
C SER A 116 -40.55 12.97 60.00
N SER A 117 -41.05 11.94 59.32
CA SER A 117 -40.73 10.55 59.61
C SER A 117 -39.23 10.31 59.49
N SER A 118 -38.66 9.59 60.46
CA SER A 118 -37.23 9.29 60.57
C SER A 118 -36.92 7.79 60.40
N SER A 119 -37.96 6.97 60.29
CA SER A 119 -37.82 5.58 59.86
C SER A 119 -37.68 5.53 58.34
N ASP A 120 -36.67 4.79 57.88
CA ASP A 120 -36.36 4.62 56.46
C ASP A 120 -37.12 3.39 55.93
N PRO A 121 -37.97 3.55 54.90
CA PRO A 121 -38.57 2.41 54.22
C PRO A 121 -37.55 1.76 53.27
N THR A 122 -37.59 0.43 53.17
CA THR A 122 -36.83 -0.32 52.17
C THR A 122 -37.78 -1.29 51.48
N LEU A 123 -37.79 -1.27 50.16
CA LEU A 123 -38.56 -2.18 49.32
C LEU A 123 -37.68 -3.29 48.74
N GLY A 124 -38.18 -4.52 48.82
CA GLY A 124 -37.65 -5.73 48.23
C GLY A 124 -38.73 -6.51 47.47
N GLY A 125 -38.49 -7.80 47.28
CA GLY A 125 -39.42 -8.70 46.60
C GLY A 125 -39.41 -8.56 45.07
N VAL A 126 -40.37 -9.23 44.44
CA VAL A 126 -40.59 -9.19 42.99
C VAL A 126 -42.02 -8.72 42.77
N TYR A 127 -42.17 -7.56 42.11
CA TYR A 127 -43.49 -7.07 41.75
C TYR A 127 -44.18 -8.06 40.79
N ASP A 128 -45.37 -8.54 41.13
CA ASP A 128 -46.06 -9.58 40.35
C ASP A 128 -46.91 -9.02 39.19
N GLY A 129 -46.94 -7.69 39.02
CA GLY A 129 -47.68 -6.99 37.98
C GLY A 129 -49.18 -6.83 38.27
N SER A 130 -49.68 -7.26 39.43
CA SER A 130 -51.12 -7.25 39.76
C SER A 130 -51.76 -5.86 39.77
N ASN A 131 -50.97 -4.79 39.95
CA ASN A 131 -51.44 -3.40 39.88
C ASN A 131 -51.18 -2.73 38.51
N GLY A 132 -50.65 -3.43 37.50
CA GLY A 132 -50.26 -2.83 36.22
C GLY A 132 -49.08 -1.86 36.33
N ASP A 133 -48.98 -0.91 35.41
CA ASP A 133 -48.07 0.23 35.55
C ASP A 133 -48.77 1.30 36.41
N ASP A 134 -48.18 1.67 37.55
CA ASP A 134 -48.82 2.58 38.52
C ASP A 134 -47.80 3.33 39.40
N THR A 135 -48.29 4.37 40.10
CA THR A 135 -47.54 5.04 41.16
C THR A 135 -48.21 4.74 42.50
N LEU A 136 -47.61 3.82 43.25
CA LEU A 136 -48.08 3.44 44.58
C LEU A 136 -47.72 4.54 45.58
N THR A 137 -48.70 4.99 46.36
CA THR A 137 -48.51 5.97 47.43
C THR A 137 -48.67 5.30 48.79
N PHE A 138 -47.62 5.32 49.59
CA PHE A 138 -47.60 4.78 50.94
C PHE A 138 -47.88 5.92 51.91
N VAL A 139 -48.96 5.84 52.70
CA VAL A 139 -49.41 6.92 53.60
C VAL A 139 -49.48 6.41 55.03
N VAL A 140 -48.78 7.08 55.95
CA VAL A 140 -48.88 6.78 57.39
C VAL A 140 -50.28 7.14 57.89
N THR A 141 -51.04 6.15 58.34
CA THR A 141 -52.40 6.31 58.89
C THR A 141 -52.47 6.13 60.39
N ASP A 142 -51.47 5.49 60.99
CA ASP A 142 -51.24 5.50 62.43
C ASP A 142 -49.73 5.66 62.70
N GLY A 143 -49.38 6.81 63.30
CA GLY A 143 -47.99 7.22 63.52
C GLY A 143 -47.46 6.80 64.90
N GLY A 144 -46.15 6.71 65.04
CA GLY A 144 -45.53 6.27 66.29
C GLY A 144 -44.05 5.92 66.15
N LEU A 145 -43.52 5.21 67.15
CA LEU A 145 -42.15 4.72 67.15
C LEU A 145 -42.14 3.27 66.64
N VAL A 146 -41.53 3.06 65.46
CA VAL A 146 -41.41 1.73 64.85
C VAL A 146 -40.67 0.78 65.81
N GLY A 147 -41.30 -0.35 66.12
CA GLY A 147 -40.79 -1.34 67.08
C GLY A 147 -41.18 -1.10 68.54
N LEU A 148 -41.79 0.04 68.89
CA LEU A 148 -42.22 0.36 70.27
C LEU A 148 -43.71 0.69 70.39
N THR A 149 -44.38 1.01 69.30
CA THR A 149 -45.83 1.24 69.25
C THR A 149 -46.44 0.50 68.07
N GLY A 150 -47.76 0.36 68.06
CA GLY A 150 -48.47 0.02 66.83
C GLY A 150 -48.34 1.17 65.84
N VAL A 151 -48.05 0.87 64.58
CA VAL A 151 -48.05 1.84 63.47
C VAL A 151 -48.71 1.20 62.25
N ALA A 152 -49.32 2.02 61.40
CA ALA A 152 -49.99 1.57 60.18
C ALA A 152 -49.68 2.48 59.00
N VAL A 153 -49.42 1.87 57.84
CA VAL A 153 -49.18 2.51 56.55
C VAL A 153 -50.12 1.89 55.53
N GLU A 154 -50.98 2.71 54.92
CA GLU A 154 -51.80 2.28 53.79
C GLU A 154 -51.02 2.41 52.49
N VAL A 155 -51.12 1.40 51.62
CA VAL A 155 -50.60 1.44 50.26
C VAL A 155 -51.78 1.73 49.33
N ARG A 156 -51.65 2.77 48.52
CA ARG A 156 -52.70 3.24 47.61
C ARG A 156 -52.25 3.24 46.16
N ASP A 157 -53.16 2.93 45.25
CA ASP A 157 -52.98 3.13 43.81
C ASP A 157 -53.04 4.61 43.42
N SER A 158 -52.71 4.95 42.17
CA SER A 158 -52.82 6.34 41.67
C SER A 158 -54.24 6.89 41.63
N GLY A 159 -55.26 6.02 41.66
CA GLY A 159 -56.67 6.36 41.80
C GLY A 159 -57.08 6.71 43.23
N GLY A 160 -56.19 6.54 44.21
CA GLY A 160 -56.42 6.75 45.64
C GLY A 160 -57.09 5.58 46.36
N GLY A 161 -57.32 4.46 45.67
CA GLY A 161 -57.83 3.21 46.23
C GLY A 161 -56.78 2.55 47.12
N VAL A 162 -57.20 2.06 48.29
CA VAL A 162 -56.30 1.30 49.20
C VAL A 162 -56.16 -0.11 48.66
N ILE A 163 -54.94 -0.51 48.33
CA ILE A 163 -54.60 -1.84 47.82
C ILE A 163 -54.02 -2.74 48.93
N ASP A 164 -53.35 -2.15 49.92
CA ASP A 164 -52.80 -2.89 51.06
C ASP A 164 -52.71 -2.03 52.33
N THR A 165 -52.49 -2.66 53.48
CA THR A 165 -52.25 -1.98 54.76
C THR A 165 -51.18 -2.70 55.54
N VAL A 166 -50.02 -2.09 55.66
CA VAL A 166 -48.89 -2.57 56.47
C VAL A 166 -49.11 -2.15 57.91
N SER A 167 -49.25 -3.12 58.81
CA SER A 167 -49.42 -2.87 60.25
C SER A 167 -48.26 -3.49 61.02
N LEU A 168 -47.47 -2.67 61.73
CA LEU A 168 -46.35 -3.14 62.54
C LEU A 168 -46.70 -3.04 64.02
N GLY A 169 -46.41 -4.12 64.75
CA GLY A 169 -46.60 -4.18 66.20
C GLY A 169 -45.31 -3.88 66.99
N PHE A 170 -45.39 -4.09 68.31
CA PHE A 170 -44.20 -4.05 69.18
C PHE A 170 -43.12 -5.02 68.68
N GLY A 171 -41.88 -4.55 68.60
CA GLY A 171 -40.73 -5.31 68.09
C GLY A 171 -40.56 -5.32 66.57
N GLY A 172 -41.52 -4.81 65.79
CA GLY A 172 -41.56 -4.95 64.33
C GLY A 172 -40.63 -4.05 63.51
N ALA A 173 -39.53 -3.55 64.08
CA ALA A 173 -38.55 -2.77 63.32
C ALA A 173 -37.71 -3.70 62.44
N ASN A 174 -37.59 -3.38 61.15
CA ASN A 174 -36.99 -4.18 60.08
C ASN A 174 -37.73 -5.50 59.78
N ASP A 175 -38.91 -5.72 60.34
CA ASP A 175 -39.75 -6.84 59.94
C ASP A 175 -40.21 -6.63 58.49
N VAL A 176 -40.00 -7.65 57.66
CA VAL A 176 -40.41 -7.64 56.26
C VAL A 176 -41.88 -8.01 56.17
N THR A 177 -42.67 -7.17 55.52
CA THR A 177 -44.07 -7.42 55.18
C THR A 177 -44.20 -7.58 53.66
N THR A 178 -44.67 -8.74 53.21
CA THR A 178 -45.01 -8.95 51.80
C THR A 178 -46.39 -8.37 51.50
N LEU A 179 -46.45 -7.48 50.52
CA LEU A 179 -47.68 -6.90 50.00
C LEU A 179 -48.37 -7.88 49.05
N SER A 180 -49.66 -7.64 48.83
CA SER A 180 -50.52 -8.40 47.92
C SER A 180 -50.04 -8.47 46.47
N ASN A 181 -49.12 -7.59 46.07
CA ASN A 181 -48.51 -7.53 44.75
C ASN A 181 -47.06 -8.07 44.67
N GLY A 182 -46.64 -8.82 45.70
CA GLY A 182 -45.33 -9.47 45.73
C GLY A 182 -44.17 -8.57 46.15
N LEU A 183 -44.36 -7.25 46.22
CA LEU A 183 -43.38 -6.35 46.82
C LEU A 183 -43.26 -6.64 48.31
N GLU A 184 -42.04 -6.53 48.82
CA GLU A 184 -41.75 -6.62 50.25
C GLU A 184 -41.38 -5.25 50.77
N ILE A 185 -41.83 -4.90 51.98
CA ILE A 185 -41.47 -3.64 52.61
C ILE A 185 -41.04 -3.86 54.06
N ALA A 186 -39.98 -3.17 54.45
CA ALA A 186 -39.52 -3.08 55.82
C ALA A 186 -39.31 -1.61 56.20
N PHE A 187 -39.41 -1.32 57.50
CA PHE A 187 -39.21 -0.01 58.07
C PHE A 187 -38.13 -0.06 59.15
N SER A 188 -37.12 0.79 59.05
CA SER A 188 -36.06 0.87 60.07
C SER A 188 -36.61 1.41 61.40
N SER A 189 -35.85 1.30 62.49
CA SER A 189 -36.24 1.94 63.75
C SER A 189 -36.29 3.45 63.61
N GLY A 190 -37.35 4.10 64.08
CA GLY A 190 -37.52 5.55 63.98
C GLY A 190 -38.94 5.98 64.27
N THR A 191 -39.28 7.22 63.90
CA THR A 191 -40.64 7.74 63.98
C THR A 191 -41.34 7.67 62.62
N LEU A 192 -42.60 7.27 62.62
CA LEU A 192 -43.53 7.52 61.52
C LEU A 192 -44.53 8.60 61.97
N SER A 193 -44.63 9.68 61.21
CA SER A 193 -45.53 10.80 61.50
C SER A 193 -46.81 10.66 60.69
N LEU A 194 -47.96 10.80 61.36
CA LEU A 194 -49.28 10.66 60.73
C LEU A 194 -49.42 11.59 59.52
N GLY A 195 -49.83 11.03 58.38
CA GLY A 195 -50.03 11.74 57.13
C GLY A 195 -48.78 11.91 56.27
N ASP A 196 -47.59 11.55 56.76
CA ASP A 196 -46.40 11.47 55.91
C ASP A 196 -46.57 10.37 54.87
N SER A 197 -45.95 10.57 53.70
CA SER A 197 -46.04 9.61 52.60
C SER A 197 -44.78 9.52 51.77
N PHE A 198 -44.64 8.45 51.01
CA PHE A 198 -43.68 8.33 49.91
C PHE A 198 -44.33 7.62 48.72
N GLN A 199 -43.66 7.67 47.58
CA GLN A 199 -44.15 7.06 46.34
C GLN A 199 -43.16 6.04 45.79
N VAL A 200 -43.70 5.02 45.14
CA VAL A 200 -42.97 4.00 44.39
C VAL A 200 -43.65 3.83 43.04
N GLU A 201 -42.90 4.04 41.97
CA GLU A 201 -43.34 3.71 40.61
C GLU A 201 -43.15 2.22 40.40
N VAL A 202 -44.18 1.54 39.90
CA VAL A 202 -44.15 0.12 39.56
C VAL A 202 -44.47 -0.05 38.09
N SER A 203 -43.79 -0.99 37.42
CA SER A 203 -44.10 -1.36 36.04
C SER A 203 -44.30 -2.86 35.90
N ALA A 204 -45.41 -3.22 35.27
CA ALA A 204 -45.77 -4.59 34.91
C ALA A 204 -45.23 -4.98 33.51
N THR A 205 -44.69 -4.02 32.75
CA THR A 205 -44.27 -4.21 31.36
C THR A 205 -42.79 -3.92 31.11
N VAL A 206 -42.12 -3.24 32.05
CA VAL A 206 -40.70 -2.90 31.99
C VAL A 206 -39.97 -3.63 33.12
N GLY A 207 -39.02 -4.48 32.76
CA GLY A 207 -38.13 -5.18 33.68
C GLY A 207 -36.96 -4.33 34.18
N GLU A 208 -36.17 -4.89 35.09
CA GLU A 208 -34.89 -4.29 35.51
C GLU A 208 -33.74 -4.94 34.73
N ALA A 209 -32.83 -4.13 34.19
CA ALA A 209 -31.57 -4.62 33.65
C ALA A 209 -30.49 -4.68 34.75
N LEU A 210 -29.43 -5.47 34.52
CA LEU A 210 -28.24 -5.45 35.35
C LEU A 210 -27.63 -4.05 35.40
N GLN A 211 -27.22 -3.61 36.59
CA GLN A 211 -26.42 -2.40 36.81
C GLN A 211 -24.93 -2.75 36.99
N PRO A 212 -24.10 -2.64 35.93
CA PRO A 212 -22.73 -3.17 35.95
C PRO A 212 -21.74 -2.38 36.83
N ASP A 213 -22.12 -1.17 37.28
CA ASP A 213 -21.36 -0.27 38.15
C ASP A 213 -21.75 -0.38 39.63
N ARG A 214 -22.70 -1.26 39.96
CA ARG A 214 -23.14 -1.53 41.33
C ARG A 214 -22.45 -2.75 41.89
N ALA A 215 -22.22 -2.72 43.21
CA ALA A 215 -21.59 -3.83 43.91
C ALA A 215 -22.52 -5.05 43.92
N PHE A 216 -21.94 -6.26 43.85
CA PHE A 216 -22.70 -7.50 43.87
C PHE A 216 -23.44 -7.73 45.20
N ASP A 217 -22.91 -7.20 46.30
CA ASP A 217 -23.54 -7.15 47.62
C ASP A 217 -24.33 -5.85 47.87
N GLY A 218 -24.50 -5.03 46.84
CA GLY A 218 -25.33 -3.84 46.89
C GLY A 218 -26.79 -4.19 47.22
N THR A 219 -27.43 -3.33 48.01
CA THR A 219 -28.83 -3.50 48.43
C THR A 219 -29.64 -2.24 48.08
N GLY A 220 -30.97 -2.39 48.00
CA GLY A 220 -31.85 -1.29 47.63
C GLY A 220 -31.44 -0.66 46.30
N ASP A 221 -31.39 0.67 46.23
CA ASP A 221 -31.02 1.42 45.01
C ASP A 221 -29.55 1.27 44.59
N ALA A 222 -28.73 0.63 45.43
CA ALA A 222 -27.34 0.30 45.12
C ALA A 222 -27.16 -1.15 44.64
N ALA A 223 -28.25 -1.93 44.48
CA ALA A 223 -28.18 -3.31 44.03
C ALA A 223 -27.78 -3.42 42.54
N ALA A 224 -27.01 -4.45 42.21
CA ALA A 224 -26.64 -4.76 40.83
C ALA A 224 -27.80 -5.32 39.98
N ASN A 225 -28.94 -5.64 40.59
CA ASN A 225 -30.12 -6.18 39.91
C ASN A 225 -29.84 -7.48 39.14
N PHE A 226 -29.25 -8.48 39.79
CA PHE A 226 -29.30 -9.86 39.29
C PHE A 226 -30.69 -10.46 39.53
N ASP A 227 -31.01 -11.56 38.82
CA ASP A 227 -32.19 -12.38 39.10
C ASP A 227 -32.33 -12.71 40.60
N SER A 228 -33.57 -12.71 41.08
CA SER A 228 -33.88 -13.06 42.46
C SER A 228 -33.28 -14.42 42.85
N GLY A 229 -32.72 -14.50 44.07
CA GLY A 229 -32.06 -15.72 44.57
C GLY A 229 -30.61 -15.89 44.10
N THR A 230 -30.09 -15.03 43.23
CA THR A 230 -28.67 -15.01 42.87
C THR A 230 -27.83 -14.51 44.05
N THR A 231 -26.80 -15.27 44.43
CA THR A 231 -25.85 -14.87 45.46
C THR A 231 -24.45 -14.96 44.90
N ILE A 232 -23.72 -13.84 44.91
CA ILE A 232 -22.31 -13.78 44.55
C ILE A 232 -21.51 -13.55 45.82
N THR A 233 -20.50 -14.39 46.04
CA THR A 233 -19.64 -14.34 47.24
C THR A 233 -18.17 -14.22 46.87
N ASN A 234 -17.31 -14.03 47.88
CA ASN A 234 -15.87 -14.04 47.65
C ASN A 234 -15.41 -15.40 47.11
N GLY A 235 -14.69 -15.40 46.01
CA GLY A 235 -14.22 -16.61 45.36
C GLY A 235 -13.40 -16.30 44.12
N SER A 236 -13.36 -17.25 43.19
CA SER A 236 -12.67 -17.07 41.92
C SER A 236 -13.28 -17.97 40.86
N PHE A 237 -12.98 -17.66 39.60
CA PHE A 237 -13.14 -18.58 38.48
C PHE A 237 -11.89 -18.53 37.60
N THR A 238 -11.85 -19.36 36.56
CA THR A 238 -10.75 -19.37 35.60
C THR A 238 -11.24 -19.07 34.19
N VAL A 239 -10.40 -18.36 33.43
CA VAL A 239 -10.59 -18.05 32.01
C VAL A 239 -9.33 -18.46 31.27
N ASN A 240 -9.43 -19.44 30.37
CA ASN A 240 -8.28 -20.06 29.70
C ASN A 240 -7.16 -20.47 30.68
N GLY A 241 -7.56 -20.94 31.87
CA GLY A 241 -6.64 -21.34 32.94
C GLY A 241 -6.08 -20.20 33.80
N ALA A 242 -6.29 -18.93 33.44
CA ALA A 242 -5.94 -17.80 34.29
C ALA A 242 -7.00 -17.58 35.37
N GLN A 243 -6.59 -17.44 36.64
CA GLN A 243 -7.49 -17.20 37.76
C GLN A 243 -7.98 -15.74 37.78
N ILE A 244 -9.28 -15.56 37.97
CA ILE A 244 -9.97 -14.28 38.17
C ILE A 244 -10.61 -14.28 39.54
N ASP A 245 -10.14 -13.40 40.43
CA ASP A 245 -10.72 -13.23 41.75
C ASP A 245 -12.00 -12.39 41.67
N VAL A 246 -12.99 -12.76 42.48
CA VAL A 246 -14.29 -12.10 42.63
C VAL A 246 -14.54 -11.85 44.10
N PHE A 247 -14.91 -10.63 44.45
CA PHE A 247 -15.29 -10.20 45.79
C PHE A 247 -16.76 -9.76 45.80
N ALA A 248 -17.44 -9.93 46.93
CA ALA A 248 -18.84 -9.56 47.09
C ALA A 248 -19.07 -8.06 46.86
N ASN A 249 -18.10 -7.22 47.22
CA ASN A 249 -18.16 -5.77 47.04
C ASN A 249 -17.68 -5.29 45.66
N ASP A 250 -17.44 -6.20 44.72
CA ASP A 250 -17.08 -5.87 43.35
C ASP A 250 -18.28 -5.46 42.51
N THR A 251 -18.02 -4.73 41.45
CA THR A 251 -18.95 -4.50 40.34
C THR A 251 -18.64 -5.42 39.16
N LEU A 252 -19.56 -5.56 38.19
CA LEU A 252 -19.26 -6.28 36.95
C LEU A 252 -18.10 -5.61 36.20
N ASN A 253 -18.03 -4.27 36.23
CA ASN A 253 -16.95 -3.51 35.63
C ASN A 253 -15.57 -3.84 36.25
N ASP A 254 -15.50 -4.13 37.55
CA ASP A 254 -14.26 -4.56 38.20
C ASP A 254 -13.80 -5.93 37.69
N VAL A 255 -14.74 -6.86 37.51
CA VAL A 255 -14.45 -8.20 36.96
C VAL A 255 -14.02 -8.09 35.49
N ILE A 256 -14.72 -7.29 34.68
CA ILE A 256 -14.33 -7.00 33.29
C ILE A 256 -12.88 -6.49 33.23
N ALA A 257 -12.53 -5.55 34.10
CA ALA A 257 -11.17 -5.01 34.18
C ALA A 257 -10.13 -6.08 34.56
N ARG A 258 -10.47 -6.98 35.50
CA ARG A 258 -9.57 -8.10 35.88
C ARG A 258 -9.39 -9.12 34.77
N VAL A 259 -10.45 -9.49 34.05
CA VAL A 259 -10.36 -10.38 32.88
C VAL A 259 -9.40 -9.78 31.86
N ALA A 260 -9.57 -8.49 31.53
CA ALA A 260 -8.69 -7.81 30.58
C ALA A 260 -7.21 -7.78 31.02
N ALA A 261 -6.94 -7.77 32.33
CA ALA A 261 -5.59 -7.76 32.91
C ALA A 261 -4.98 -9.16 33.13
N SER A 262 -5.77 -10.23 33.06
CA SER A 262 -5.41 -11.58 33.51
C SER A 262 -4.39 -12.34 32.66
N GLY A 263 -4.09 -11.86 31.45
CA GLY A 263 -3.28 -12.59 30.48
C GLY A 263 -3.98 -13.80 29.84
N ALA A 264 -5.27 -14.02 30.09
CA ALA A 264 -6.08 -15.11 29.52
C ALA A 264 -6.26 -15.05 27.99
N GLY A 265 -5.84 -13.95 27.35
CA GLY A 265 -5.99 -13.76 25.91
C GLY A 265 -7.42 -13.45 25.47
N VAL A 266 -8.31 -13.06 26.39
CA VAL A 266 -9.72 -12.73 26.09
C VAL A 266 -10.12 -11.39 26.69
N ASP A 267 -11.12 -10.76 26.09
CA ASP A 267 -11.85 -9.61 26.62
C ASP A 267 -13.26 -10.03 27.03
N LEU A 268 -13.80 -9.42 28.09
CA LEU A 268 -15.19 -9.56 28.54
C LEU A 268 -15.90 -8.22 28.35
N ALA A 269 -17.10 -8.24 27.81
CA ALA A 269 -17.94 -7.06 27.67
C ALA A 269 -19.37 -7.35 28.14
N TYR A 270 -20.03 -6.32 28.67
CA TYR A 270 -21.45 -6.31 28.96
C TYR A 270 -22.18 -5.51 27.88
N ASP A 271 -23.30 -6.04 27.40
CA ASP A 271 -24.20 -5.42 26.43
C ASP A 271 -25.53 -5.06 27.14
N PRO A 272 -25.82 -3.77 27.37
CA PRO A 272 -27.03 -3.34 28.06
C PRO A 272 -28.30 -3.49 27.21
N ASP A 273 -28.18 -3.61 25.88
CA ASP A 273 -29.35 -3.76 25.00
C ASP A 273 -29.92 -5.19 25.08
N THR A 274 -29.06 -6.17 25.38
CA THR A 274 -29.41 -7.59 25.50
C THR A 274 -29.24 -8.15 26.91
N ASP A 275 -28.96 -7.27 27.89
CA ASP A 275 -28.61 -7.61 29.27
C ASP A 275 -27.72 -8.86 29.38
N SER A 276 -26.64 -8.89 28.61
CA SER A 276 -25.81 -10.09 28.45
C SER A 276 -24.33 -9.76 28.50
N VAL A 277 -23.51 -10.77 28.85
CA VAL A 277 -22.05 -10.67 28.70
C VAL A 277 -21.53 -11.56 27.58
N ARG A 278 -20.43 -11.10 26.97
CA ARG A 278 -19.71 -11.79 25.91
C ARG A 278 -18.20 -11.78 26.15
N PHE A 279 -17.61 -12.96 26.17
CA PHE A 279 -16.16 -13.13 26.03
C PHE A 279 -15.78 -13.16 24.54
N THR A 280 -14.65 -12.53 24.21
CA THR A 280 -14.08 -12.50 22.85
C THR A 280 -12.58 -12.76 22.92
N SER A 281 -12.06 -13.68 22.10
CA SER A 281 -10.61 -13.91 22.02
C SER A 281 -9.92 -12.69 21.42
N ARG A 282 -8.77 -12.31 21.98
CA ARG A 282 -7.96 -11.18 21.47
C ARG A 282 -7.24 -11.53 20.19
N THR A 283 -6.82 -12.78 20.08
CA THR A 283 -6.30 -13.34 18.84
C THR A 283 -7.50 -13.87 18.05
N PRO A 284 -7.68 -13.46 16.78
CA PRO A 284 -8.65 -14.06 15.90
C PRO A 284 -8.13 -15.36 15.29
N GLY A 285 -9.04 -16.21 14.80
CA GLY A 285 -8.71 -17.46 14.14
C GLY A 285 -9.47 -18.66 14.72
N SER A 286 -9.48 -19.76 13.98
CA SER A 286 -10.25 -20.96 14.33
C SER A 286 -9.61 -21.83 15.41
N ALA A 287 -8.31 -21.65 15.64
CA ALA A 287 -7.55 -22.39 16.65
C ALA A 287 -7.77 -21.88 18.09
N GLU A 288 -8.40 -20.72 18.24
CA GLU A 288 -8.59 -20.06 19.53
C GLU A 288 -9.82 -20.62 20.26
N SER A 289 -9.70 -20.85 21.57
CA SER A 289 -10.79 -21.37 22.42
C SER A 289 -11.04 -20.46 23.61
N ILE A 290 -12.27 -20.47 24.13
CA ILE A 290 -12.62 -19.77 25.37
C ILE A 290 -13.18 -20.76 26.38
N VAL A 291 -12.39 -21.03 27.42
CA VAL A 291 -12.78 -21.92 28.52
C VAL A 291 -12.98 -21.12 29.79
N VAL A 292 -14.22 -21.08 30.26
CA VAL A 292 -14.62 -20.45 31.53
C VAL A 292 -15.06 -21.55 32.49
N ALA A 293 -14.37 -21.71 33.61
CA ALA A 293 -14.59 -22.85 34.51
C ALA A 293 -14.14 -22.59 35.95
N GLY A 294 -14.51 -23.50 36.86
CA GLY A 294 -13.99 -23.53 38.24
C GLY A 294 -14.54 -22.42 39.12
N ASP A 295 -15.80 -22.02 38.92
CA ASP A 295 -16.44 -20.98 39.71
C ASP A 295 -16.63 -21.39 41.18
N THR A 296 -16.13 -20.58 42.10
CA THR A 296 -16.44 -20.68 43.53
C THR A 296 -17.15 -19.43 44.07
N SER A 297 -17.31 -18.37 43.26
CA SER A 297 -18.01 -17.14 43.67
C SER A 297 -19.50 -17.17 43.35
N GLY A 298 -19.91 -17.97 42.35
CA GLY A 298 -21.27 -18.05 41.81
C GLY A 298 -21.53 -17.09 40.66
N LEU A 299 -20.52 -16.33 40.22
CA LEU A 299 -20.64 -15.32 39.18
C LEU A 299 -20.95 -15.90 37.79
N ILE A 300 -20.41 -17.07 37.42
CA ILE A 300 -20.63 -17.69 36.11
C ILE A 300 -22.11 -18.06 35.93
N ALA A 301 -22.71 -18.63 36.98
CA ALA A 301 -24.14 -18.93 37.00
C ALA A 301 -24.99 -17.65 36.96
N ALA A 302 -24.60 -16.63 37.74
CA ALA A 302 -25.25 -15.31 37.74
C ALA A 302 -25.25 -14.65 36.36
N LEU A 303 -24.15 -14.77 35.62
CA LEU A 303 -23.98 -14.24 34.26
C LEU A 303 -24.55 -15.15 33.16
N LYS A 304 -25.29 -16.22 33.51
CA LYS A 304 -25.92 -17.16 32.57
C LYS A 304 -24.95 -17.82 31.59
N LEU A 305 -23.72 -18.06 32.03
CA LEU A 305 -22.67 -18.70 31.22
C LEU A 305 -22.64 -20.23 31.38
N ASP A 306 -23.43 -20.78 32.32
CA ASP A 306 -23.60 -22.22 32.45
C ASP A 306 -24.21 -22.81 31.17
N GLY A 307 -23.50 -23.74 30.55
CA GLY A 307 -23.92 -24.34 29.28
C GLY A 307 -23.79 -23.43 28.06
N ALA A 308 -23.19 -22.24 28.20
CA ALA A 308 -22.82 -21.42 27.05
C ALA A 308 -21.88 -22.19 26.12
N SER A 309 -22.14 -22.12 24.82
CA SER A 309 -21.28 -22.73 23.79
C SER A 309 -20.42 -21.65 23.16
N GLU A 310 -19.15 -21.96 22.98
CA GLU A 310 -18.30 -21.11 22.14
C GLU A 310 -18.78 -21.14 20.69
N VAL A 311 -18.63 -20.01 20.03
CA VAL A 311 -18.69 -19.86 18.57
C VAL A 311 -17.26 -19.66 18.11
N PRO A 312 -16.63 -20.68 17.49
CA PRO A 312 -15.25 -20.58 17.02
C PRO A 312 -15.06 -19.42 16.05
N GLY A 313 -13.90 -18.79 16.13
CA GLY A 313 -13.42 -17.87 15.11
C GLY A 313 -13.20 -18.58 13.78
N LEU A 314 -13.03 -17.79 12.73
CA LEU A 314 -12.67 -18.26 11.40
C LEU A 314 -11.33 -17.67 11.02
N ASP A 315 -10.47 -18.47 10.40
CA ASP A 315 -9.26 -17.96 9.76
C ASP A 315 -9.60 -17.18 8.49
N SER A 316 -8.61 -16.48 7.95
CA SER A 316 -8.70 -15.91 6.61
C SER A 316 -9.10 -16.98 5.60
N GLU A 317 -9.97 -16.66 4.65
CA GLU A 317 -10.36 -17.60 3.59
C GLU A 317 -9.17 -18.01 2.69
N LEU A 318 -8.04 -17.31 2.79
CA LEU A 318 -6.78 -17.72 2.17
C LEU A 318 -6.16 -18.96 2.84
N GLU A 319 -6.40 -19.15 4.14
CA GLU A 319 -5.81 -20.20 5.01
C GLU A 319 -6.82 -21.31 5.35
N ARG A 320 -8.11 -21.10 5.07
CA ARG A 320 -9.16 -22.11 5.27
C ARG A 320 -9.14 -23.17 4.16
N SER A 321 -9.67 -24.36 4.47
CA SER A 321 -9.86 -25.41 3.47
C SER A 321 -10.71 -24.91 2.30
N ILE A 322 -10.30 -25.25 1.08
CA ILE A 322 -10.93 -24.78 -0.15
C ILE A 322 -12.43 -25.14 -0.22
N ASP A 323 -12.82 -26.31 0.29
CA ASP A 323 -14.22 -26.75 0.31
C ASP A 323 -15.14 -25.90 1.21
N SER A 324 -14.55 -25.15 2.15
CA SER A 324 -15.28 -24.27 3.07
C SER A 324 -15.42 -22.84 2.57
N VAL A 325 -14.77 -22.49 1.45
CA VAL A 325 -14.73 -21.14 0.87
C VAL A 325 -15.63 -21.09 -0.37
N PRO A 326 -16.77 -20.38 -0.32
CA PRO A 326 -17.74 -20.33 -1.41
C PRO A 326 -17.16 -19.87 -2.76
N GLU A 327 -16.25 -18.90 -2.74
CA GLU A 327 -15.59 -18.31 -3.90
C GLU A 327 -14.71 -19.34 -4.64
N LEU A 328 -14.29 -20.40 -3.95
CA LEU A 328 -13.42 -21.45 -4.47
C LEU A 328 -14.16 -22.79 -4.69
N ALA A 329 -15.48 -22.85 -4.49
CA ALA A 329 -16.27 -24.07 -4.53
C ALA A 329 -16.28 -24.81 -5.89
N ALA A 330 -15.87 -24.14 -6.97
CA ALA A 330 -15.73 -24.76 -8.29
C ALA A 330 -14.44 -25.59 -8.44
N ILE A 331 -13.50 -25.47 -7.50
CA ILE A 331 -12.28 -26.26 -7.47
C ILE A 331 -12.62 -27.68 -7.03
N SER A 332 -12.01 -28.68 -7.68
CA SER A 332 -12.11 -30.09 -7.30
C SER A 332 -10.75 -30.67 -6.95
N SER A 333 -10.71 -31.60 -5.99
CA SER A 333 -9.48 -32.36 -5.67
C SER A 333 -8.97 -33.10 -6.91
N GLY A 334 -7.65 -33.22 -7.05
CA GLY A 334 -7.02 -33.86 -8.18
C GLY A 334 -5.60 -33.35 -8.43
N THR A 335 -5.23 -33.20 -9.69
CA THR A 335 -3.91 -32.72 -10.10
C THR A 335 -4.06 -31.78 -11.28
N PHE A 336 -3.36 -30.65 -11.23
CA PHE A 336 -3.18 -29.75 -12.36
C PHE A 336 -1.68 -29.65 -12.67
N THR A 337 -1.32 -29.08 -13.83
CA THR A 337 0.10 -28.94 -14.19
C THR A 337 0.49 -27.50 -14.45
N ILE A 338 1.73 -27.18 -14.07
CA ILE A 338 2.41 -25.93 -14.44
C ILE A 338 3.74 -26.31 -15.06
N ASN A 339 3.98 -25.87 -16.30
CA ASN A 339 5.16 -26.24 -17.08
C ASN A 339 5.38 -27.76 -17.16
N GLY A 340 4.29 -28.54 -17.17
CA GLY A 340 4.31 -30.00 -17.21
C GLY A 340 4.65 -30.68 -15.88
N VAL A 341 4.80 -29.93 -14.78
CA VAL A 341 4.97 -30.49 -13.43
C VAL A 341 3.61 -30.63 -12.76
N ASP A 342 3.34 -31.82 -12.24
CA ASP A 342 2.11 -32.14 -11.50
C ASP A 342 2.08 -31.44 -10.13
N VAL A 343 0.97 -30.79 -9.84
CA VAL A 343 0.64 -30.19 -8.54
C VAL A 343 -0.68 -30.77 -8.07
N SER A 344 -0.64 -31.54 -6.98
CA SER A 344 -1.85 -32.09 -6.36
C SER A 344 -2.64 -31.00 -5.65
N ILE A 345 -3.94 -31.22 -5.48
CA ILE A 345 -4.84 -30.39 -4.68
C ILE A 345 -5.90 -31.29 -4.03
N ASP A 346 -6.14 -31.09 -2.74
CA ASP A 346 -7.22 -31.73 -1.98
C ASP A 346 -8.05 -30.67 -1.28
N THR A 347 -9.28 -30.44 -1.74
CA THR A 347 -10.11 -29.31 -1.28
C THR A 347 -10.53 -29.43 0.18
N ALA A 348 -10.52 -30.63 0.76
CA ALA A 348 -10.91 -30.85 2.15
C ALA A 348 -9.78 -30.55 3.15
N SER A 349 -8.52 -30.56 2.70
CA SER A 349 -7.36 -30.34 3.56
C SER A 349 -6.49 -29.15 3.17
N ASP A 350 -6.46 -28.81 1.89
CA ASP A 350 -5.63 -27.73 1.38
C ASP A 350 -6.37 -26.39 1.44
N SER A 351 -5.65 -25.35 1.81
CA SER A 351 -6.02 -23.96 1.58
C SER A 351 -5.46 -23.43 0.25
N LEU A 352 -5.94 -22.26 -0.19
CA LEU A 352 -5.32 -21.59 -1.34
C LEU A 352 -3.86 -21.23 -1.05
N ALA A 353 -3.52 -20.81 0.18
CA ALA A 353 -2.14 -20.57 0.59
C ALA A 353 -1.27 -21.82 0.41
N ASP A 354 -1.75 -23.00 0.83
CA ASP A 354 -1.03 -24.26 0.71
C ASP A 354 -0.75 -24.62 -0.76
N VAL A 355 -1.75 -24.45 -1.63
CA VAL A 355 -1.60 -24.74 -3.06
C VAL A 355 -0.59 -23.79 -3.71
N LEU A 356 -0.63 -22.49 -3.38
CA LEU A 356 0.32 -21.51 -3.91
C LEU A 356 1.75 -21.81 -3.43
N ALA A 357 1.93 -22.10 -2.14
CA ALA A 357 3.23 -22.49 -1.58
C ALA A 357 3.76 -23.79 -2.21
N ARG A 358 2.86 -24.75 -2.48
CA ARG A 358 3.20 -26.00 -3.15
C ARG A 358 3.66 -25.78 -4.59
N ILE A 359 3.05 -24.86 -5.33
CA ILE A 359 3.52 -24.48 -6.67
C ILE A 359 4.96 -23.97 -6.59
N GLU A 360 5.27 -23.05 -5.67
CA GLU A 360 6.62 -22.50 -5.53
C GLU A 360 7.65 -23.56 -5.12
N SER A 361 7.23 -24.55 -4.31
CA SER A 361 8.11 -25.63 -3.87
C SER A 361 8.34 -26.70 -4.94
N LEU A 362 7.33 -27.02 -5.76
CA LEU A 362 7.38 -28.14 -6.70
C LEU A 362 7.86 -27.74 -8.09
N VAL A 363 7.60 -26.51 -8.53
CA VAL A 363 7.80 -26.09 -9.92
C VAL A 363 9.00 -25.14 -10.03
N PRO A 364 10.18 -25.61 -10.50
CA PRO A 364 11.37 -24.79 -10.55
C PRO A 364 11.18 -23.54 -11.40
N GLY A 365 11.58 -22.39 -10.86
CA GLY A 365 11.50 -21.13 -11.59
C GLY A 365 10.08 -20.57 -11.74
N VAL A 366 9.11 -21.07 -10.97
CA VAL A 366 7.77 -20.47 -10.88
C VAL A 366 7.57 -19.86 -9.50
N THR A 367 6.95 -18.68 -9.49
CA THR A 367 6.44 -18.01 -8.28
C THR A 367 4.93 -17.99 -8.35
N ALA A 368 4.26 -18.18 -7.22
CA ALA A 368 2.82 -18.23 -7.11
C ALA A 368 2.42 -17.58 -5.80
N ARG A 369 1.71 -16.46 -5.89
CA ARG A 369 1.38 -15.63 -4.73
C ARG A 369 0.00 -15.03 -4.84
N PHE A 370 -0.58 -14.75 -3.68
CA PHE A 370 -1.77 -13.92 -3.56
C PHE A 370 -1.37 -12.47 -3.31
N ASP A 371 -1.88 -11.55 -4.12
CA ASP A 371 -1.74 -10.10 -3.92
C ASP A 371 -2.95 -9.62 -3.09
N GLU A 372 -2.76 -9.55 -1.78
CA GLU A 372 -3.82 -9.20 -0.81
C GLU A 372 -4.44 -7.83 -1.09
N GLN A 373 -3.68 -6.87 -1.63
CA GLN A 373 -4.19 -5.53 -1.92
C GLN A 373 -5.19 -5.54 -3.09
N LYS A 374 -5.00 -6.46 -4.03
CA LYS A 374 -5.84 -6.59 -5.22
C LYS A 374 -6.84 -7.74 -5.11
N GLY A 375 -6.66 -8.63 -4.14
CA GLY A 375 -7.40 -9.89 -4.03
C GLY A 375 -7.14 -10.84 -5.21
N THR A 376 -5.95 -10.79 -5.82
CA THR A 376 -5.66 -11.54 -7.06
C THR A 376 -4.53 -12.54 -6.87
N VAL A 377 -4.63 -13.70 -7.51
CA VAL A 377 -3.51 -14.65 -7.65
C VAL A 377 -2.60 -14.22 -8.81
N VAL A 378 -1.30 -14.36 -8.60
CA VAL A 378 -0.26 -14.09 -9.59
C VAL A 378 0.64 -15.30 -9.68
N ILE A 379 0.75 -15.88 -10.88
CA ILE A 379 1.70 -16.94 -11.19
C ILE A 379 2.69 -16.40 -12.23
N GLY A 380 3.98 -16.44 -11.92
CA GLY A 380 5.03 -15.90 -12.78
C GLY A 380 6.15 -16.90 -12.97
N GLY A 381 6.60 -17.05 -14.22
CA GLY A 381 7.84 -17.77 -14.52
C GLY A 381 9.09 -16.94 -14.21
N SER A 382 10.23 -17.59 -14.20
CA SER A 382 11.54 -16.95 -14.10
C SER A 382 12.22 -17.00 -15.46
N GLY A 383 12.56 -15.84 -16.04
CA GLY A 383 13.37 -15.78 -17.25
C GLY A 383 12.60 -15.58 -18.56
N VAL A 384 12.89 -16.41 -19.56
CA VAL A 384 12.42 -16.25 -20.96
C VAL A 384 11.63 -17.46 -21.45
N ASP A 385 11.31 -18.38 -20.56
CA ASP A 385 10.51 -19.54 -20.89
C ASP A 385 9.03 -19.22 -20.72
N ASP A 386 8.21 -19.80 -21.59
CA ASP A 386 6.77 -19.69 -21.51
C ASP A 386 6.25 -20.31 -20.21
N LEU A 387 5.15 -19.77 -19.71
CA LEU A 387 4.42 -20.34 -18.59
C LEU A 387 3.21 -21.09 -19.15
N VAL A 388 3.19 -22.42 -18.99
CA VAL A 388 2.10 -23.28 -19.44
C VAL A 388 1.28 -23.70 -18.24
N LEU A 389 -0.02 -23.37 -18.24
CA LEU A 389 -0.97 -23.68 -17.19
C LEU A 389 -2.03 -24.64 -17.72
N ASP A 390 -2.21 -25.81 -17.10
CA ASP A 390 -3.28 -26.76 -17.41
C ASP A 390 -3.99 -27.18 -16.13
N SER A 391 -5.30 -26.97 -16.05
CA SER A 391 -6.09 -27.29 -14.85
C SER A 391 -6.26 -28.78 -14.58
N GLY A 392 -5.97 -29.69 -15.52
CA GLY A 392 -6.07 -31.14 -15.29
C GLY A 392 -7.44 -31.64 -14.81
N GLY A 393 -8.50 -30.87 -15.06
CA GLY A 393 -9.87 -31.16 -14.59
C GLY A 393 -10.23 -30.60 -13.20
N THR A 394 -9.28 -30.01 -12.46
CA THR A 394 -9.51 -29.44 -11.12
C THR A 394 -10.23 -28.09 -11.14
N SER A 395 -10.32 -27.44 -12.31
CA SER A 395 -10.81 -26.06 -12.48
C SER A 395 -10.07 -25.01 -11.63
N PHE A 396 -8.87 -25.31 -11.12
CA PHE A 396 -8.10 -24.43 -10.24
C PHE A 396 -7.89 -23.05 -10.87
N PHE A 397 -7.28 -22.98 -12.07
CA PHE A 397 -6.95 -21.70 -12.72
C PHE A 397 -8.17 -20.85 -13.00
N SER A 398 -9.24 -21.43 -13.56
CA SER A 398 -10.48 -20.68 -13.84
C SER A 398 -11.11 -20.14 -12.56
N SER A 399 -11.07 -20.90 -11.45
CA SER A 399 -11.62 -20.48 -10.16
C SER A 399 -10.81 -19.35 -9.53
N VAL A 400 -9.48 -19.35 -9.71
CA VAL A 400 -8.63 -18.21 -9.32
C VAL A 400 -8.57 -17.12 -10.40
N GLY A 401 -9.50 -17.11 -11.36
CA GLY A 401 -9.62 -16.07 -12.38
C GLY A 401 -8.47 -16.02 -13.40
N ILE A 402 -7.72 -17.10 -13.58
CA ILE A 402 -6.65 -17.24 -14.56
C ILE A 402 -7.11 -18.16 -15.69
N ALA A 403 -6.97 -17.71 -16.93
CA ALA A 403 -7.19 -18.59 -18.08
C ALA A 403 -6.08 -19.64 -18.16
N ALA A 404 -6.42 -20.93 -18.24
CA ALA A 404 -5.45 -21.97 -18.56
C ALA A 404 -4.93 -21.78 -20.00
N GLY A 405 -3.68 -22.17 -20.25
CA GLY A 405 -3.02 -22.04 -21.55
C GLY A 405 -1.56 -21.63 -21.44
N THR A 406 -0.97 -21.29 -22.59
CA THR A 406 0.42 -20.83 -22.69
C THR A 406 0.49 -19.31 -22.62
N PHE A 407 1.29 -18.82 -21.67
CA PHE A 407 1.63 -17.41 -21.51
C PHE A 407 3.05 -17.21 -22.02
N GLU A 408 3.19 -16.44 -23.10
CA GLU A 408 4.48 -16.25 -23.74
C GLU A 408 5.40 -15.36 -22.90
N ALA A 409 6.65 -15.78 -22.74
CA ALA A 409 7.69 -14.88 -22.26
C ALA A 409 8.10 -13.91 -23.36
N ARG A 410 8.23 -12.63 -23.02
CA ARG A 410 8.59 -11.60 -24.00
C ARG A 410 10.08 -11.36 -23.97
N THR A 411 10.76 -11.73 -25.05
CA THR A 411 12.07 -11.18 -25.38
C THR A 411 11.87 -9.89 -26.17
N GLY A 412 11.98 -8.75 -25.50
CA GLY A 412 12.03 -7.45 -26.15
C GLY A 412 13.45 -7.12 -26.61
N ARG A 413 13.58 -6.26 -27.63
CA ARG A 413 14.85 -5.57 -27.90
C ARG A 413 15.06 -4.57 -26.77
N GLY A 414 16.01 -4.85 -25.88
CA GLY A 414 16.44 -3.89 -24.88
C GLY A 414 17.10 -2.71 -25.59
N GLY A 415 16.91 -1.50 -25.08
CA GLY A 415 17.47 -0.30 -25.71
C GLY A 415 18.97 -0.49 -25.98
N ALA A 416 19.37 -0.47 -27.25
CA ALA A 416 20.78 -0.43 -27.60
C ALA A 416 21.45 0.75 -26.88
N LYS A 417 22.75 0.67 -26.61
CA LYS A 417 23.48 1.77 -25.95
C LYS A 417 24.93 1.82 -26.37
N PHE A 418 25.48 3.02 -26.44
CA PHE A 418 26.92 3.23 -26.46
C PHE A 418 27.47 3.17 -25.03
N GLY A 419 28.46 2.32 -24.79
CA GLY A 419 29.14 2.23 -23.49
C GLY A 419 29.98 3.47 -23.17
N ASP A 420 30.45 4.19 -24.20
CA ASP A 420 31.24 5.41 -24.05
C ASP A 420 30.70 6.58 -24.90
N VAL A 421 29.60 7.18 -24.45
CA VAL A 421 28.98 8.34 -25.12
C VAL A 421 29.91 9.57 -25.12
N ASN A 422 30.75 9.73 -24.09
CA ASN A 422 31.66 10.87 -23.99
C ASN A 422 32.82 10.72 -24.97
N GLY A 423 33.43 9.54 -25.04
CA GLY A 423 34.43 9.21 -26.06
C GLY A 423 33.88 9.32 -27.48
N LEU A 424 32.61 8.93 -27.70
CA LEU A 424 31.93 9.13 -28.99
C LEU A 424 31.87 10.61 -29.35
N ARG A 425 31.37 11.46 -28.44
CA ARG A 425 31.22 12.89 -28.65
C ARG A 425 32.57 13.59 -28.88
N ASP A 426 33.58 13.23 -28.10
CA ASP A 426 34.90 13.84 -28.18
C ASP A 426 35.61 13.40 -29.46
N GLY A 427 35.45 12.14 -29.87
CA GLY A 427 35.93 11.63 -31.16
C GLY A 427 35.28 12.36 -32.34
N ILE A 428 33.96 12.56 -32.32
CA ILE A 428 33.24 13.28 -33.38
C ILE A 428 33.64 14.76 -33.41
N THR A 429 33.90 15.37 -32.25
CA THR A 429 34.43 16.75 -32.20
C THR A 429 35.79 16.86 -32.90
N LYS A 430 36.69 15.89 -32.68
CA LYS A 430 38.01 15.86 -33.34
C LYS A 430 37.86 15.63 -34.85
N LEU A 431 36.96 14.73 -35.24
CA LEU A 431 36.64 14.48 -36.65
C LEU A 431 36.18 15.74 -37.37
N VAL A 432 35.22 16.48 -36.78
CA VAL A 432 34.68 17.72 -37.34
C VAL A 432 35.78 18.74 -37.56
N ARG A 433 36.63 18.99 -36.55
CA ARG A 433 37.74 19.95 -36.64
C ARG A 433 38.76 19.59 -37.72
N ALA A 434 39.12 18.31 -37.83
CA ALA A 434 40.06 17.87 -38.85
C ALA A 434 39.47 18.02 -40.27
N LEU A 435 38.17 17.78 -40.44
CA LEU A 435 37.50 18.00 -41.72
C LEU A 435 37.39 19.49 -42.06
N GLU A 436 37.08 20.35 -41.09
CA GLU A 436 37.07 21.81 -41.23
C GLU A 436 38.43 22.33 -41.72
N GLY A 437 39.54 21.89 -41.11
CA GLY A 437 40.90 22.21 -41.57
C GLY A 437 41.16 21.78 -43.01
N ILE A 438 40.75 20.56 -43.38
CA ILE A 438 40.90 20.04 -44.76
C ILE A 438 40.09 20.86 -45.76
N PHE A 439 38.85 21.25 -45.46
CA PHE A 439 37.94 21.91 -46.40
C PHE A 439 38.11 23.43 -46.46
N GLU A 440 38.31 24.10 -45.33
CA GLU A 440 38.38 25.57 -45.22
C GLU A 440 39.82 26.11 -45.32
N GLY A 441 40.84 25.28 -45.09
CA GLY A 441 42.23 25.71 -45.17
C GLY A 441 42.60 26.28 -46.55
N ASP A 442 43.29 27.43 -46.56
CA ASP A 442 43.78 28.05 -47.78
C ASP A 442 45.13 27.41 -48.20
N TYR A 443 45.03 26.37 -49.02
CA TYR A 443 46.17 25.69 -49.63
C TYR A 443 46.42 26.15 -51.08
N THR A 444 46.03 27.39 -51.42
CA THR A 444 46.32 27.94 -52.75
C THR A 444 47.82 28.22 -52.90
N GLY A 445 48.45 27.62 -53.92
CA GLY A 445 49.87 27.84 -54.22
C GLY A 445 50.67 26.60 -54.64
N PHE A 446 50.33 25.40 -54.16
CA PHE A 446 51.01 24.15 -54.57
C PHE A 446 50.04 22.95 -54.44
N GLY A 447 50.08 22.00 -55.39
CA GLY A 447 49.31 20.73 -55.28
C GLY A 447 47.78 20.85 -55.30
N SER A 448 47.23 21.96 -55.80
CA SER A 448 45.78 22.26 -55.78
C SER A 448 44.91 21.15 -56.39
N ALA A 449 45.41 20.40 -57.38
CA ALA A 449 44.71 19.24 -57.94
C ALA A 449 44.60 18.07 -56.96
N THR A 450 45.66 17.77 -56.19
CA THR A 450 45.68 16.70 -55.17
C THR A 450 44.83 17.06 -53.96
N VAL A 451 44.92 18.31 -53.48
CA VAL A 451 44.05 18.84 -52.42
C VAL A 451 42.59 18.79 -52.87
N LYS A 452 42.29 19.25 -54.10
CA LYS A 452 40.94 19.18 -54.68
C LYS A 452 40.43 17.75 -54.82
N SER A 453 41.27 16.81 -55.25
CA SER A 453 40.92 15.39 -55.34
C SER A 453 40.59 14.79 -53.97
N THR A 454 41.39 15.13 -52.95
CA THR A 454 41.18 14.69 -51.56
C THR A 454 39.86 15.23 -51.01
N ARG A 455 39.62 16.54 -51.16
CA ARG A 455 38.34 17.19 -50.79
C ARG A 455 37.15 16.54 -51.49
N THR A 456 37.26 16.30 -52.80
CA THR A 456 36.19 15.64 -53.59
C THR A 456 35.90 14.23 -53.08
N THR A 457 36.94 13.48 -52.71
CA THR A 457 36.81 12.12 -52.17
C THR A 457 36.07 12.13 -50.83
N PHE A 458 36.46 12.99 -49.89
CA PHE A 458 35.78 13.09 -48.60
C PHE A 458 34.38 13.68 -48.70
N ASP A 459 34.17 14.69 -49.55
CA ASP A 459 32.85 15.26 -49.85
C ASP A 459 31.87 14.17 -50.30
N THR A 460 32.30 13.32 -51.23
CA THR A 460 31.48 12.20 -51.73
C THR A 460 31.10 11.23 -50.61
N ILE A 461 32.03 10.87 -49.73
CA ILE A 461 31.79 9.95 -48.61
C ILE A 461 30.80 10.54 -47.61
N ILE A 462 31.03 11.79 -47.22
CA ILE A 462 30.19 12.50 -46.24
C ILE A 462 28.78 12.68 -46.81
N ALA A 463 28.66 13.18 -48.04
CA ALA A 463 27.38 13.37 -48.70
C ALA A 463 26.57 12.06 -48.77
N THR A 464 27.23 10.95 -49.10
CA THR A 464 26.56 9.66 -49.25
C THR A 464 26.06 9.11 -47.91
N ALA A 465 26.87 9.19 -46.84
CA ALA A 465 26.45 8.74 -45.50
C ALA A 465 25.24 9.51 -44.97
N PHE A 466 25.17 10.82 -45.25
CA PHE A 466 24.04 11.67 -44.84
C PHE A 466 22.79 11.46 -45.72
N ASP A 467 22.94 11.32 -47.04
CA ASP A 467 21.83 11.02 -47.95
C ASP A 467 21.11 9.72 -47.53
N GLU A 468 21.86 8.68 -47.15
CA GLU A 468 21.28 7.42 -46.67
C GLU A 468 20.52 7.58 -45.34
N ALA A 469 21.07 8.35 -44.41
CA ALA A 469 20.42 8.63 -43.14
C ALA A 469 19.13 9.46 -43.31
N VAL A 470 19.11 10.37 -44.29
CA VAL A 470 17.97 11.25 -44.60
C VAL A 470 16.85 10.50 -45.35
N ARG A 471 17.19 9.61 -46.30
CA ARG A 471 16.21 8.76 -47.01
C ARG A 471 15.37 7.90 -46.05
N LYS A 472 15.94 7.45 -44.92
CA LYS A 472 15.21 6.69 -43.90
C LYS A 472 14.26 7.55 -43.04
N ARG A 473 14.39 8.88 -43.06
CA ARG A 473 13.63 9.83 -42.21
C ARG A 473 12.69 10.78 -42.97
N GLY A 474 12.77 10.85 -44.30
CA GLY A 474 11.76 11.49 -45.15
C GLY A 474 11.74 13.03 -45.15
N THR A 475 12.88 13.70 -44.93
CA THR A 475 12.97 15.18 -44.90
C THR A 475 13.85 15.75 -46.01
N ASP A 476 13.41 16.80 -46.71
CA ASP A 476 14.14 17.46 -47.82
C ASP A 476 15.35 18.32 -47.39
N THR A 477 15.64 18.43 -46.09
CA THR A 477 16.85 19.11 -45.59
C THR A 477 17.83 18.08 -45.04
N LEU A 478 19.11 18.16 -45.43
CA LEU A 478 20.19 17.23 -45.07
C LEU A 478 20.65 17.37 -43.61
N ARG A 479 19.70 17.38 -42.66
CA ARG A 479 19.95 17.32 -41.22
C ARG A 479 19.78 15.87 -40.80
N SER A 480 20.79 15.28 -40.15
CA SER A 480 20.68 13.88 -39.69
C SER A 480 19.56 13.70 -38.66
N GLY A 481 19.17 14.78 -37.96
CA GLY A 481 18.31 14.72 -36.78
C GLY A 481 18.97 13.95 -35.61
N LEU A 482 20.27 13.70 -35.70
CA LEU A 482 21.09 12.99 -34.72
C LEU A 482 22.15 13.91 -34.09
N GLY A 483 22.00 15.23 -34.29
CA GLY A 483 22.94 16.24 -33.79
C GLY A 483 24.21 16.44 -34.61
N LEU A 484 24.27 15.87 -35.81
CA LEU A 484 25.29 16.14 -36.83
C LEU A 484 24.64 16.73 -38.08
N ASP A 485 25.11 17.89 -38.54
CA ASP A 485 24.56 18.58 -39.70
C ASP A 485 25.63 18.74 -40.79
N LEU A 486 25.23 18.57 -42.05
CA LEU A 486 26.09 18.79 -43.20
C LEU A 486 26.05 20.26 -43.62
N VAL A 487 27.20 20.92 -43.72
CA VAL A 487 27.32 22.31 -44.18
C VAL A 487 27.75 22.30 -45.65
N ARG A 488 26.91 22.86 -46.53
CA ARG A 488 27.19 22.96 -47.97
C ARG A 488 27.17 24.40 -48.46
N GLU A 489 28.08 24.71 -49.38
CA GLU A 489 28.12 25.95 -50.16
C GLU A 489 28.29 25.61 -51.64
N GLU A 490 27.46 26.21 -52.51
CA GLU A 490 27.43 25.95 -53.96
C GLU A 490 27.36 24.44 -54.35
N GLY A 491 26.71 23.62 -53.53
CA GLY A 491 26.55 22.18 -53.77
C GLY A 491 27.73 21.31 -53.35
N ARG A 492 28.77 21.88 -52.73
CA ARG A 492 29.91 21.14 -52.15
C ARG A 492 29.83 21.14 -50.63
N THR A 493 30.25 20.05 -49.99
CA THR A 493 30.46 20.03 -48.55
C THR A 493 31.66 20.91 -48.21
N ILE A 494 31.44 21.88 -47.33
CA ILE A 494 32.48 22.73 -46.77
C ILE A 494 32.78 22.38 -45.31
N GLY A 495 31.91 21.61 -44.65
CA GLY A 495 32.17 21.13 -43.29
C GLY A 495 31.04 20.30 -42.69
N LEU A 496 31.22 19.93 -41.43
CA LEU A 496 30.22 19.28 -40.58
C LEU A 496 30.01 20.13 -39.32
N ASP A 497 28.76 20.30 -38.88
CA ASP A 497 28.44 20.95 -37.61
C ASP A 497 27.98 19.91 -36.58
N LEU A 498 28.51 20.01 -35.36
CA LEU A 498 28.16 19.14 -34.23
C LEU A 498 27.33 19.90 -33.20
N ARG A 499 26.03 19.62 -33.18
CA ARG A 499 25.11 20.08 -32.14
C ARG A 499 25.24 19.18 -30.91
N ARG A 500 26.22 19.48 -30.06
CA ARG A 500 26.63 18.64 -28.90
C ARG A 500 25.48 18.12 -28.03
N SER A 501 24.49 18.96 -27.72
CA SER A 501 23.34 18.57 -26.89
C SER A 501 22.42 17.57 -27.60
N GLN A 502 22.09 17.85 -28.87
CA GLN A 502 21.26 16.98 -29.70
C GLN A 502 21.96 15.65 -30.00
N PHE A 503 23.29 15.68 -30.19
CA PHE A 503 24.08 14.49 -30.41
C PHE A 503 24.14 13.59 -29.17
N ALA A 504 24.37 14.16 -27.99
CA ALA A 504 24.35 13.42 -26.74
C ALA A 504 22.96 12.85 -26.41
N GLN A 505 21.90 13.58 -26.77
CA GLN A 505 20.53 13.10 -26.66
C GLN A 505 20.28 11.93 -27.64
N ALA A 506 20.66 12.08 -28.91
CA ALA A 506 20.53 11.04 -29.92
C ALA A 506 21.30 9.76 -29.56
N ALA A 507 22.50 9.87 -28.98
CA ALA A 507 23.27 8.73 -28.50
C ALA A 507 22.58 7.96 -27.35
N ARG A 508 21.60 8.56 -26.67
CA ARG A 508 20.80 7.93 -25.61
C ARG A 508 19.44 7.47 -26.10
N SER A 509 18.76 8.29 -26.91
CA SER A 509 17.38 8.05 -27.35
C SER A 509 17.27 7.28 -28.66
N SER A 510 18.28 7.37 -29.53
CA SER A 510 18.32 6.74 -30.86
C SER A 510 19.71 6.17 -31.19
N PRO A 511 20.30 5.34 -30.32
CA PRO A 511 21.68 4.86 -30.48
C PRO A 511 21.88 3.97 -31.70
N GLU A 512 20.86 3.24 -32.16
CA GLU A 512 20.94 2.41 -33.38
C GLU A 512 21.05 3.25 -34.65
N ASP A 513 20.24 4.30 -34.78
CA ASP A 513 20.29 5.21 -35.91
C ASP A 513 21.64 5.94 -35.99
N LEU A 514 22.15 6.33 -34.82
CA LEU A 514 23.46 6.97 -34.72
C LEU A 514 24.60 6.00 -35.06
N HIS A 515 24.50 4.74 -34.59
CA HIS A 515 25.46 3.69 -34.95
C HIS A 515 25.46 3.42 -36.44
N ALA A 516 24.28 3.32 -37.06
CA ALA A 516 24.14 3.10 -38.49
C ALA A 516 24.75 4.24 -39.34
N LEU A 517 24.51 5.50 -38.97
CA LEU A 517 25.09 6.66 -39.66
C LEU A 517 26.63 6.64 -39.61
N LEU A 518 27.19 6.30 -38.45
CA LEU A 518 28.62 6.41 -38.20
C LEU A 518 29.41 5.18 -38.66
N TYR A 519 28.90 3.98 -38.40
CA TYR A 519 29.68 2.73 -38.40
C TYR A 519 29.11 1.63 -39.29
N SER A 520 28.03 1.87 -40.05
CA SER A 520 27.48 0.83 -40.92
C SER A 520 28.53 0.27 -41.90
N GLU A 521 28.68 -1.05 -41.93
CA GLU A 521 29.48 -1.76 -42.92
C GLU A 521 28.52 -2.34 -43.99
N LYS A 522 28.51 -1.71 -45.17
CA LYS A 522 27.75 -2.02 -46.41
C LYS A 522 26.38 -2.70 -46.27
N ALA A 523 25.32 -1.92 -46.47
CA ALA A 523 24.07 -2.42 -47.03
C ALA A 523 24.24 -2.77 -48.53
N LYS A 524 23.28 -3.53 -49.09
CA LYS A 524 23.25 -4.06 -50.47
C LYS A 524 23.45 -3.04 -51.62
N ASP A 525 23.51 -1.74 -51.31
CA ASP A 525 23.62 -0.63 -52.28
C ASP A 525 24.98 0.11 -52.27
N GLY A 526 26.00 -0.40 -51.59
CA GLY A 526 27.40 -0.11 -51.93
C GLY A 526 28.17 0.97 -51.13
N PHE A 527 27.65 1.48 -50.02
CA PHE A 527 28.33 2.52 -49.22
C PHE A 527 28.53 2.17 -47.75
N ASN A 528 29.54 2.80 -47.14
CA ASN A 528 29.94 2.64 -45.75
C ASN A 528 29.44 3.83 -44.92
N GLY A 529 29.14 3.62 -43.64
CA GLY A 529 28.90 4.68 -42.67
C GLY A 529 30.06 5.66 -42.60
N LEU A 530 29.81 6.87 -42.11
CA LEU A 530 30.72 8.02 -42.20
C LEU A 530 32.16 7.68 -41.75
N ILE A 531 32.31 7.03 -40.60
CA ILE A 531 33.61 6.72 -40.00
C ILE A 531 34.32 5.61 -40.77
N VAL A 532 33.58 4.59 -41.18
CA VAL A 532 34.12 3.47 -41.96
C VAL A 532 34.58 3.97 -43.32
N GLY A 533 33.75 4.74 -44.02
CA GLY A 533 34.04 5.28 -45.35
C GLY A 533 35.26 6.20 -45.38
N LEU A 534 35.38 7.12 -44.41
CA LEU A 534 36.53 8.03 -44.31
C LEU A 534 37.81 7.26 -43.94
N ALA A 535 37.73 6.33 -42.99
CA ALA A 535 38.88 5.53 -42.56
C ALA A 535 39.43 4.64 -43.70
N ASP A 536 38.58 4.14 -44.59
CA ASP A 536 39.01 3.31 -45.72
C ASP A 536 39.79 4.09 -46.79
N ARG A 537 39.69 5.43 -46.80
CA ARG A 537 40.32 6.28 -47.82
C ARG A 537 41.46 7.15 -47.29
N ILE A 538 41.49 7.46 -45.99
CA ILE A 538 42.44 8.43 -45.41
C ILE A 538 43.91 8.03 -45.64
N ASP A 539 44.28 6.77 -45.39
CA ASP A 539 45.67 6.31 -45.55
C ASP A 539 46.12 6.41 -47.02
N GLY A 540 45.25 6.08 -47.97
CA GLY A 540 45.54 6.23 -49.40
C GLY A 540 45.70 7.69 -49.83
N GLN A 541 44.96 8.63 -49.23
CA GLN A 541 45.14 10.06 -49.49
C GLN A 541 46.45 10.58 -48.90
N ILE A 542 46.80 10.18 -47.68
CA ILE A 542 48.10 10.51 -47.05
C ILE A 542 49.24 10.01 -47.95
N ASP A 543 49.23 8.74 -48.35
CA ASP A 543 50.28 8.16 -49.20
C ASP A 543 50.39 8.83 -50.57
N SER A 544 49.25 9.23 -51.15
CA SER A 544 49.22 9.97 -52.41
C SER A 544 49.82 11.36 -52.26
N PHE A 545 49.56 12.04 -51.15
CA PHE A 545 50.06 13.38 -50.90
C PHE A 545 51.54 13.37 -50.49
N THR A 546 51.97 12.41 -49.67
CA THR A 546 53.39 12.23 -49.30
C THR A 546 54.27 11.99 -50.53
N ARG A 547 53.83 11.14 -51.47
CA ARG A 547 54.54 10.92 -52.74
C ARG A 547 54.61 12.16 -53.63
N PHE A 548 53.64 13.05 -53.52
CA PHE A 548 53.65 14.33 -54.25
C PHE A 548 54.68 15.31 -53.69
N ILE A 549 54.83 15.38 -52.35
CA ILE A 549 55.76 16.33 -51.70
C ILE A 549 57.19 15.81 -51.56
N THR A 550 57.40 14.51 -51.73
CA THR A 550 58.74 13.89 -51.77
C THR A 550 58.98 13.33 -53.17
N PRO A 551 59.47 14.16 -54.13
CA PRO A 551 59.85 13.63 -55.43
C PRO A 551 60.95 12.60 -55.21
N SER A 552 60.68 11.35 -55.57
CA SER A 552 61.66 10.28 -55.56
C SER A 552 62.89 10.72 -56.35
N GLY A 553 64.05 10.75 -55.68
CA GLY A 553 65.33 10.95 -56.34
C GLY A 553 65.60 9.83 -57.34
N SER A 554 65.33 10.08 -58.62
CA SER A 554 66.16 9.58 -59.72
C SER A 554 65.88 10.36 -61.01
N SER A 555 66.97 10.84 -61.60
CA SER A 555 67.15 11.41 -62.94
C SER A 555 67.00 12.93 -63.07
N GLY A 556 68.15 13.56 -63.35
CA GLY A 556 68.34 15.00 -63.41
C GLY A 556 67.62 15.67 -64.57
N GLY A 557 67.21 16.91 -64.31
CA GLY A 557 66.70 17.85 -65.29
C GLY A 557 66.56 19.19 -64.60
N LEU A 558 67.59 20.03 -64.74
CA LEU A 558 67.58 21.43 -64.32
C LEU A 558 66.33 22.13 -64.88
N VAL A 559 65.51 22.71 -64.00
CA VAL A 559 64.71 23.88 -64.36
C VAL A 559 64.99 24.96 -63.32
N ASN A 560 65.81 25.90 -63.78
CA ASN A 560 66.10 27.17 -63.15
C ASN A 560 64.82 28.02 -63.12
N VAL A 561 64.48 28.59 -61.96
CA VAL A 561 63.50 29.68 -61.87
C VAL A 561 64.17 30.85 -61.15
N SER A 562 64.81 31.70 -61.95
CA SER A 562 64.97 33.12 -61.67
C SER A 562 63.87 33.87 -62.43
N GLY A 563 63.04 34.63 -61.73
CA GLY A 563 61.97 35.47 -62.29
C GLY A 563 60.76 35.49 -61.40
#